data_AF-M3S6E2-F1
#
_entry.id   AF-M3S6E2-F1
#
_cell.length_a   1.000
_cell.length_b   1.000
_cell.length_c   1.000
_cell.angle_alpha   90.00
_cell.angle_beta   90.00
_cell.angle_gamma   90.00
#
_symmetry.space_group_name_H-M   'P 1'
#
loop_
_entity.id
_entity.type
_entity.pdbx_description
1 polymer ?
#
loop_
_entity_poly.entity_id
_entity_poly.type
_entity_poly.pdbx_seq_one_letter_code
_entity_poly.pdbx_strand_id
1 'polypeptide(L)'
;MQKGIYPELNDSIDHNYDILIPSRTDFIDRKNMPIYNSYEELFEGDFPKRKWVMEDIPGKGRGVICCRPIKAGELVFKERASILYIGPETKDENKDSTFELIKKVYEGNATATPSFVAQLAQNPSRENEFENHVQWMFNEFKNNSYQFKYEVVLDELRKIVNGIHTNSFSLDFQEGFGVFMGCSLVNHSCSENMGWHTVGDTMYYTALKDIEVGTELTISYSFPNVNSKRIRYYHDYYGFDCDCVLCTKGIDNWRVFDCIYCGGLIYPDENEWICHTCKRKSTQEEIFFYEAEEKAIMQFKHESRYRWFFRPLRKMSPYHMYLFKALRNYFMTQACSNPIQIAEEVLLPIAEFHRDISHGRLYAAILEQYSLVLLKYCQTVTILEEWCKKKALECLRKAYDYRCLIGMGISGYAAAIYLENLKYFDPENLKGPIVHYEEY
;
A
#
# COMPACT_ATOMS: atom_id res chain seq x y z
N MET A 1 -2.51 -22.71 11.98
CA MET A 1 -1.53 -23.03 10.92
C MET A 1 -0.69 -24.21 11.37
N GLN A 2 -0.64 -25.29 10.60
CA GLN A 2 0.47 -26.24 10.74
C GLN A 2 1.71 -25.55 10.21
N LYS A 3 2.63 -25.14 11.10
CA LYS A 3 3.91 -24.56 10.69
C LYS A 3 4.67 -25.59 9.86
N GLY A 4 5.22 -25.18 8.72
CA GLY A 4 6.18 -25.97 7.96
C GLY A 4 5.64 -26.68 6.71
N ILE A 5 4.38 -26.47 6.32
CA ILE A 5 3.85 -26.93 5.03
C ILE A 5 3.66 -25.70 4.14
N TYR A 6 4.30 -25.70 2.98
CA TYR A 6 4.31 -24.60 2.03
C TYR A 6 3.93 -25.13 0.65
N PRO A 7 3.24 -24.36 -0.19
CA PRO A 7 3.05 -24.71 -1.60
C PRO A 7 4.39 -24.98 -2.29
N GLU A 8 4.42 -25.91 -3.24
CA GLU A 8 5.60 -26.22 -4.04
C GLU A 8 5.60 -25.49 -5.38
N LEU A 9 6.78 -25.33 -5.97
CA LEU A 9 6.91 -24.65 -7.26
C LEU A 9 6.05 -25.37 -8.32
N ASN A 10 5.24 -24.59 -9.03
CA ASN A 10 4.24 -25.02 -10.03
C ASN A 10 2.91 -25.56 -9.47
N ASP A 11 2.70 -25.54 -8.15
CA ASP A 11 1.38 -25.81 -7.59
C ASP A 11 0.37 -24.78 -8.12
N SER A 12 -0.76 -25.27 -8.63
CA SER A 12 -1.95 -24.47 -8.94
C SER A 12 -3.07 -24.69 -7.92
N ILE A 13 -2.92 -25.70 -7.05
CA ILE A 13 -3.84 -26.09 -6.01
C ILE A 13 -3.04 -26.21 -4.71
N ASP A 14 -3.57 -25.66 -3.62
CA ASP A 14 -3.06 -25.94 -2.29
C ASP A 14 -3.58 -27.31 -1.84
N HIS A 15 -2.71 -28.32 -1.95
CA HIS A 15 -3.04 -29.71 -1.67
C HIS A 15 -3.52 -29.98 -0.23
N ASN A 16 -3.29 -29.05 0.71
CA ASN A 16 -3.75 -29.20 2.09
C ASN A 16 -5.23 -28.87 2.27
N TYR A 17 -5.77 -28.02 1.40
CA TYR A 17 -7.15 -27.54 1.48
C TYR A 17 -7.98 -27.88 0.24
N ASP A 18 -7.35 -28.40 -0.83
CA ASP A 18 -7.98 -28.70 -2.12
C ASP A 18 -8.64 -27.46 -2.75
N ILE A 19 -7.92 -26.33 -2.71
CA ILE A 19 -8.38 -25.03 -3.21
C ILE A 19 -7.35 -24.48 -4.21
N LEU A 20 -7.84 -23.89 -5.30
CA LEU A 20 -7.01 -23.22 -6.29
C LEU A 20 -6.24 -22.04 -5.67
N ILE A 21 -4.94 -21.97 -5.95
CA ILE A 21 -4.12 -20.82 -5.60
C ILE A 21 -4.27 -19.79 -6.72
N PRO A 22 -4.60 -18.54 -6.41
CA PRO A 22 -4.84 -17.54 -7.44
C PRO A 22 -3.58 -17.19 -8.21
N SER A 23 -3.74 -16.81 -9.48
CA SER A 23 -2.68 -16.38 -10.39
C SER A 23 -2.97 -15.00 -10.97
N ARG A 24 -1.90 -14.25 -11.30
CA ARG A 24 -1.98 -13.00 -12.09
C ARG A 24 -2.66 -13.19 -13.45
N THR A 25 -2.60 -14.41 -13.99
CA THR A 25 -3.18 -14.75 -15.30
C THR A 25 -4.62 -15.25 -15.21
N ASP A 26 -5.23 -15.26 -14.02
CA ASP A 26 -6.60 -15.74 -13.85
C ASP A 26 -7.58 -14.90 -14.67
N PHE A 27 -8.49 -15.59 -15.37
CA PHE A 27 -9.53 -14.94 -16.13
C PHE A 27 -10.55 -14.29 -15.20
N ILE A 28 -10.80 -12.99 -15.39
CA ILE A 28 -11.77 -12.23 -14.62
C ILE A 28 -13.10 -12.23 -15.36
N ASP A 29 -14.01 -13.13 -14.96
CA ASP A 29 -15.36 -13.14 -15.50
C ASP A 29 -16.24 -12.06 -14.84
N ARG A 30 -16.74 -11.14 -15.65
CA ARG A 30 -17.66 -10.07 -15.24
C ARG A 30 -19.03 -10.19 -15.91
N LYS A 31 -19.33 -11.32 -16.57
CA LYS A 31 -20.65 -11.58 -17.10
C LYS A 31 -21.66 -11.63 -15.95
N ASN A 32 -22.82 -11.00 -16.15
CA ASN A 32 -23.94 -11.00 -15.21
C ASN A 32 -23.66 -10.35 -13.84
N MET A 33 -22.65 -9.48 -13.72
CA MET A 33 -22.50 -8.68 -12.51
C MET A 33 -23.73 -7.76 -12.35
N PRO A 34 -24.25 -7.60 -11.12
CA PRO A 34 -25.36 -6.69 -10.86
C PRO A 34 -24.94 -5.24 -11.14
N ILE A 35 -25.91 -4.37 -11.39
CA ILE A 35 -25.69 -2.92 -11.46
C ILE A 35 -26.39 -2.31 -10.25
N TYR A 36 -25.62 -1.56 -9.47
CA TYR A 36 -26.07 -0.86 -8.27
C TYR A 36 -26.26 0.64 -8.56
N ASN A 37 -27.29 1.22 -7.96
CA ASN A 37 -27.62 2.65 -8.07
C ASN A 37 -27.40 3.42 -6.76
N SER A 38 -27.20 2.70 -5.66
CA SER A 38 -26.98 3.28 -4.34
C SER A 38 -26.17 2.36 -3.44
N TYR A 39 -25.72 2.91 -2.31
CA TYR A 39 -25.02 2.14 -1.29
C TYR A 39 -25.94 1.09 -0.65
N GLU A 40 -27.23 1.37 -0.48
CA GLU A 40 -28.20 0.41 0.05
C GLU A 40 -28.29 -0.84 -0.84
N GLU A 41 -28.44 -0.66 -2.15
CA GLU A 41 -28.48 -1.78 -3.11
C GLU A 41 -27.16 -2.56 -3.11
N LEU A 42 -26.02 -1.85 -3.12
CA LEU A 42 -24.69 -2.47 -3.03
C LEU A 42 -24.54 -3.29 -1.74
N PHE A 43 -24.98 -2.75 -0.61
CA PHE A 43 -24.86 -3.42 0.68
C PHE A 43 -25.77 -4.63 0.79
N GLU A 44 -26.98 -4.57 0.26
CA GLU A 44 -27.89 -5.72 0.20
C GLU A 44 -27.36 -6.83 -0.71
N GLY A 45 -26.77 -6.46 -1.86
CA GLY A 45 -26.21 -7.40 -2.83
C GLY A 45 -24.88 -8.03 -2.38
N ASP A 46 -23.86 -7.21 -2.13
CA ASP A 46 -22.49 -7.67 -1.93
C ASP A 46 -22.12 -7.84 -0.45
N PHE A 47 -22.84 -7.16 0.47
CA PHE A 47 -22.52 -7.14 1.90
C PHE A 47 -23.68 -7.52 2.85
N PRO A 48 -24.45 -8.59 2.58
CA PRO A 48 -25.66 -8.93 3.35
C PRO A 48 -25.39 -9.26 4.82
N LYS A 49 -24.13 -9.58 5.16
CA LYS A 49 -23.66 -9.83 6.53
C LYS A 49 -22.40 -9.00 6.81
N ARG A 50 -22.57 -7.69 6.87
CA ARG A 50 -21.49 -6.74 7.17
C ARG A 50 -21.12 -6.70 8.65
N LYS A 51 -19.83 -6.47 8.93
CA LYS A 51 -19.24 -6.31 10.28
C LYS A 51 -19.06 -4.84 10.67
N TRP A 52 -19.63 -3.97 9.84
CA TRP A 52 -19.49 -2.53 9.93
C TRP A 52 -20.78 -1.86 9.48
N VAL A 53 -20.92 -0.60 9.82
CA VAL A 53 -22.00 0.29 9.37
C VAL A 53 -21.38 1.55 8.78
N MET A 54 -22.01 2.10 7.73
CA MET A 54 -21.61 3.39 7.19
C MET A 54 -22.21 4.50 8.05
N GLU A 55 -21.41 5.49 8.43
CA GLU A 55 -21.85 6.66 9.20
C GLU A 55 -21.25 7.93 8.60
N ASP A 56 -21.92 9.07 8.80
CA ASP A 56 -21.34 10.39 8.55
C ASP A 56 -20.40 10.72 9.71
N ILE A 57 -19.12 10.93 9.37
CA ILE A 57 -18.08 11.26 10.33
C ILE A 57 -17.74 12.75 10.18
N PRO A 58 -17.94 13.56 11.24
CA PRO A 58 -17.63 14.99 11.19
C PRO A 58 -16.21 15.26 10.68
N GLY A 59 -16.10 16.08 9.64
CA GLY A 59 -14.82 16.45 9.02
C GLY A 59 -14.22 15.41 8.05
N LYS A 60 -14.78 14.20 7.95
CA LYS A 60 -14.29 13.13 7.05
C LYS A 60 -15.30 12.68 5.99
N GLY A 61 -16.49 13.27 5.96
CA GLY A 61 -17.57 12.83 5.07
C GLY A 61 -18.19 11.54 5.61
N ARG A 62 -18.08 10.44 4.85
CA ARG A 62 -18.57 9.13 5.28
C ARG A 62 -17.42 8.25 5.74
N GLY A 63 -17.68 7.38 6.71
CA GLY A 63 -16.75 6.35 7.15
C GLY A 63 -17.48 5.07 7.50
N VAL A 64 -16.72 4.03 7.85
CA VAL A 64 -17.29 2.76 8.31
C VAL A 64 -16.88 2.47 9.76
N ILE A 65 -17.86 2.15 10.59
CA ILE A 65 -17.69 1.90 12.02
C ILE A 65 -17.90 0.41 12.30
N CYS A 66 -17.00 -0.18 13.08
CA CYS A 66 -17.04 -1.57 13.48
C CYS A 66 -18.29 -1.86 14.34
N CYS A 67 -19.14 -2.82 13.95
CA CYS A 67 -20.39 -3.14 14.67
C CYS A 67 -20.31 -4.43 15.51
N ARG A 68 -19.20 -5.17 15.45
CA ARG A 68 -18.91 -6.33 16.30
C ARG A 68 -17.40 -6.47 16.50
N PRO A 69 -16.90 -7.14 17.56
CA PRO A 69 -15.47 -7.38 17.70
C PRO A 69 -14.89 -8.13 16.50
N ILE A 70 -13.71 -7.72 16.04
CA ILE A 70 -12.96 -8.34 14.93
C ILE A 70 -11.58 -8.69 15.44
N LYS A 71 -11.09 -9.90 15.13
CA LYS A 71 -9.77 -10.36 15.55
C LYS A 71 -8.68 -10.03 14.54
N ALA A 72 -7.45 -9.84 15.01
CA ALA A 72 -6.29 -9.70 14.14
C ALA A 72 -6.22 -10.86 13.12
N GLY A 73 -5.96 -10.54 11.86
CA GLY A 73 -5.96 -11.48 10.72
C GLY A 73 -7.35 -11.86 10.19
N GLU A 74 -8.44 -11.42 10.82
CA GLU A 74 -9.79 -11.70 10.33
C GLU A 74 -10.12 -10.87 9.08
N LEU A 75 -10.70 -11.52 8.05
CA LEU A 75 -11.29 -10.83 6.90
C LEU A 75 -12.43 -9.92 7.37
N VAL A 76 -12.34 -8.61 7.16
CA VAL A 76 -13.38 -7.65 7.54
C VAL A 76 -14.48 -7.65 6.49
N PHE A 77 -14.13 -7.39 5.23
CA PHE A 77 -14.99 -7.53 4.07
C PHE A 77 -14.16 -7.58 2.77
N LYS A 78 -14.81 -7.95 1.67
CA LYS A 78 -14.24 -7.98 0.34
C LYS A 78 -15.24 -7.47 -0.68
N GLU A 79 -14.77 -6.88 -1.76
CA GLU A 79 -15.61 -6.30 -2.81
C GLU A 79 -14.96 -6.55 -4.18
N ARG A 80 -15.77 -6.88 -5.19
CA ARG A 80 -15.30 -6.86 -6.58
C ARG A 80 -15.31 -5.42 -7.10
N ALA A 81 -14.33 -5.05 -7.91
CA ALA A 81 -14.22 -3.70 -8.46
C ALA A 81 -15.52 -3.32 -9.18
N SER A 82 -16.13 -2.22 -8.76
CA SER A 82 -17.33 -1.70 -9.41
C SER A 82 -17.01 -1.14 -10.79
N ILE A 83 -15.84 -0.54 -10.93
CA ILE A 83 -15.27 -0.08 -12.20
C ILE A 83 -13.90 -0.73 -12.33
N LEU A 84 -13.58 -1.29 -13.49
CA LEU A 84 -12.34 -2.02 -13.73
C LEU A 84 -11.72 -1.62 -15.06
N TYR A 85 -10.44 -1.28 -15.03
CA TYR A 85 -9.60 -1.12 -16.19
C TYR A 85 -8.37 -2.04 -16.05
N ILE A 86 -8.15 -2.89 -17.04
CA ILE A 86 -6.96 -3.74 -17.15
C ILE A 86 -6.31 -3.41 -18.48
N GLY A 87 -5.05 -2.99 -18.43
CA GLY A 87 -4.30 -2.57 -19.59
C GLY A 87 -3.14 -1.64 -19.20
N PRO A 88 -2.11 -1.57 -20.06
CA PRO A 88 -1.00 -0.66 -19.85
C PRO A 88 -1.46 0.79 -20.01
N GLU A 89 -0.77 1.72 -19.35
CA GLU A 89 -0.98 3.14 -19.59
C GLU A 89 -0.83 3.47 -21.08
N THR A 90 -1.72 4.31 -21.59
CA THR A 90 -1.68 4.70 -22.98
C THR A 90 -0.55 5.72 -23.21
N LYS A 91 -0.07 5.83 -24.45
CA LYS A 91 0.90 6.88 -24.82
C LYS A 91 0.29 8.28 -24.86
N ASP A 92 -1.03 8.38 -24.83
CA ASP A 92 -1.75 9.64 -24.82
C ASP A 92 -1.97 10.05 -23.35
N GLU A 93 -1.26 11.09 -22.92
CA GLU A 93 -1.31 11.58 -21.54
C GLU A 93 -2.72 12.01 -21.09
N ASN A 94 -3.64 12.29 -22.04
CA ASN A 94 -5.03 12.61 -21.71
C ASN A 94 -5.92 11.37 -21.53
N LYS A 95 -5.48 10.22 -22.04
CA LYS A 95 -6.16 8.91 -21.93
C LYS A 95 -5.47 8.06 -20.87
N ASP A 96 -5.44 8.60 -19.67
CA ASP A 96 -4.92 7.95 -18.47
C ASP A 96 -5.90 6.86 -17.97
N SER A 97 -5.54 6.22 -16.86
CA SER A 97 -6.40 5.23 -16.21
C SER A 97 -7.74 5.81 -15.76
N THR A 98 -7.78 7.09 -15.36
CA THR A 98 -9.01 7.81 -15.01
C THR A 98 -9.98 7.84 -16.18
N PHE A 99 -9.49 8.25 -17.36
CA PHE A 99 -10.28 8.27 -18.60
C PHE A 99 -10.88 6.89 -18.92
N GLU A 100 -10.07 5.83 -18.87
CA GLU A 100 -10.52 4.47 -19.20
C GLU A 100 -11.55 3.94 -18.20
N LEU A 101 -11.38 4.21 -16.90
CA LEU A 101 -12.37 3.86 -15.88
C LEU A 101 -13.71 4.58 -16.13
N ILE A 102 -13.68 5.89 -16.40
CA ILE A 102 -14.89 6.68 -16.67
C ILE A 102 -15.61 6.17 -17.91
N LYS A 103 -14.85 5.88 -18.96
CA LYS A 103 -15.37 5.32 -20.20
C LYS A 103 -16.12 4.01 -19.93
N LYS A 104 -15.63 3.14 -19.04
CA LYS A 104 -16.34 1.90 -18.63
C LYS A 104 -17.66 2.16 -17.94
N VAL A 105 -17.77 3.24 -17.15
CA VAL A 105 -19.03 3.65 -16.52
C VAL A 105 -20.07 4.01 -17.59
N TYR A 106 -19.72 4.89 -18.53
CA TYR A 106 -20.66 5.34 -19.57
C TYR A 106 -20.97 4.27 -20.63
N GLU A 107 -20.03 3.37 -20.93
CA GLU A 107 -20.29 2.16 -21.75
C GLU A 107 -21.31 1.21 -21.09
N GLY A 108 -21.55 1.34 -19.78
CA GLY A 108 -22.39 0.42 -19.02
C GLY A 108 -21.70 -0.92 -18.71
N ASN A 109 -20.37 -0.92 -18.69
CA ASN A 109 -19.52 -2.06 -18.33
C ASN A 109 -19.13 -2.06 -16.84
N ALA A 110 -19.49 -1.00 -16.11
CA ALA A 110 -19.37 -0.92 -14.64
C ALA A 110 -20.58 -1.53 -13.93
N THR A 111 -20.41 -1.90 -12.66
CA THR A 111 -21.49 -2.37 -11.76
C THR A 111 -22.11 -1.22 -10.97
N ALA A 112 -21.74 0.03 -11.29
CA ALA A 112 -22.27 1.24 -10.67
C ALA A 112 -22.69 2.21 -11.77
N THR A 113 -23.85 2.85 -11.61
CA THR A 113 -24.33 3.87 -12.54
C THR A 113 -23.55 5.17 -12.42
N PRO A 114 -23.52 6.02 -13.47
CA PRO A 114 -22.85 7.32 -13.40
C PRO A 114 -23.24 8.16 -12.17
N SER A 115 -24.54 8.22 -11.87
CA SER A 115 -25.07 8.98 -10.72
C SER A 115 -24.63 8.38 -9.38
N PHE A 116 -24.46 7.06 -9.29
CA PHE A 116 -23.93 6.40 -8.11
C PHE A 116 -22.43 6.67 -7.94
N VAL A 117 -21.65 6.53 -9.02
CA VAL A 117 -20.20 6.83 -9.02
C VAL A 117 -19.92 8.29 -8.67
N ALA A 118 -20.75 9.22 -9.15
CA ALA A 118 -20.65 10.64 -8.83
C ALA A 118 -20.74 10.93 -7.31
N GLN A 119 -21.29 10.02 -6.50
CA GLN A 119 -21.31 10.15 -5.06
C GLN A 119 -19.94 9.92 -4.40
N LEU A 120 -18.92 9.45 -5.13
CA LEU A 120 -17.55 9.38 -4.63
C LEU A 120 -16.88 10.75 -4.51
N ALA A 121 -17.40 11.77 -5.20
CA ALA A 121 -16.89 13.12 -5.11
C ALA A 121 -17.16 13.71 -3.72
N GLN A 122 -16.15 13.71 -2.85
CA GLN A 122 -16.25 14.25 -1.49
C GLN A 122 -15.42 15.54 -1.29
N ASN A 123 -14.67 15.98 -2.31
CA ASN A 123 -13.83 17.17 -2.19
C ASN A 123 -14.14 18.23 -3.26
N PRO A 124 -15.09 19.16 -2.99
CA PRO A 124 -15.45 20.21 -3.93
C PRO A 124 -14.31 21.23 -4.17
N SER A 125 -13.32 21.31 -3.28
CA SER A 125 -12.20 22.26 -3.44
C SER A 125 -11.26 21.88 -4.59
N ARG A 126 -11.29 20.61 -5.04
CA ARG A 126 -10.49 20.09 -6.15
C ARG A 126 -11.23 20.06 -7.49
N GLU A 127 -12.48 20.54 -7.58
CA GLU A 127 -13.22 20.57 -8.85
C GLU A 127 -12.47 21.36 -9.94
N ASN A 128 -11.87 22.49 -9.56
CA ASN A 128 -11.11 23.33 -10.49
C ASN A 128 -9.79 22.70 -10.96
N GLU A 129 -9.21 21.78 -10.19
CA GLU A 129 -7.92 21.15 -10.52
C GLU A 129 -8.01 20.34 -11.81
N PHE A 130 -9.15 19.67 -12.02
CA PHE A 130 -9.36 18.78 -13.14
C PHE A 130 -10.20 19.39 -14.27
N GLU A 131 -10.61 20.66 -14.17
CA GLU A 131 -11.58 21.25 -15.11
C GLU A 131 -11.12 21.16 -16.57
N ASN A 132 -9.84 21.39 -16.84
CA ASN A 132 -9.30 21.26 -18.21
C ASN A 132 -9.46 19.84 -18.76
N HIS A 133 -9.16 18.83 -17.92
CA HIS A 133 -9.28 17.42 -18.31
C HIS A 133 -10.75 17.01 -18.43
N VAL A 134 -11.63 17.49 -17.54
CA VAL A 134 -13.08 17.30 -17.61
C VAL A 134 -13.64 17.84 -18.93
N GLN A 135 -13.29 19.07 -19.31
CA GLN A 135 -13.74 19.69 -20.56
C GLN A 135 -13.21 18.94 -21.79
N TRP A 136 -11.95 18.52 -21.75
CA TRP A 136 -11.36 17.71 -22.81
C TRP A 136 -12.10 16.36 -22.95
N MET A 137 -12.32 15.64 -21.85
CA MET A 137 -13.04 14.36 -21.84
C MET A 137 -14.47 14.51 -22.33
N PHE A 138 -15.17 15.56 -21.91
CA PHE A 138 -16.53 15.83 -22.36
C PHE A 138 -16.62 16.02 -23.88
N ASN A 139 -15.67 16.79 -24.45
CA ASN A 139 -15.59 16.99 -25.90
C ASN A 139 -15.19 15.71 -26.63
N GLU A 140 -14.23 14.95 -26.10
CA GLU A 140 -13.80 13.66 -26.65
C GLU A 140 -14.97 12.67 -26.71
N PHE A 141 -15.74 12.56 -25.62
CA PHE A 141 -16.91 11.71 -25.50
C PHE A 141 -18.08 12.12 -26.40
N LYS A 142 -18.25 13.42 -26.69
CA LYS A 142 -19.29 13.92 -27.60
C LYS A 142 -18.92 13.81 -29.08
N ASN A 143 -17.65 14.05 -29.41
CA ASN A 143 -17.22 14.20 -30.80
C ASN A 143 -16.82 12.88 -31.45
N ASN A 144 -16.53 11.85 -30.66
CA ASN A 144 -16.21 10.52 -31.16
C ASN A 144 -17.38 9.56 -30.95
N SER A 145 -17.50 8.58 -31.85
CA SER A 145 -18.58 7.61 -31.86
C SER A 145 -18.36 6.48 -30.83
N TYR A 146 -18.36 6.82 -29.54
CA TYR A 146 -18.39 5.83 -28.46
C TYR A 146 -19.80 5.25 -28.30
N GLN A 147 -19.88 3.94 -28.05
CA GLN A 147 -21.15 3.25 -27.78
C GLN A 147 -21.49 3.34 -26.29
N PHE A 148 -21.93 4.52 -25.84
CA PHE A 148 -22.34 4.71 -24.45
C PHE A 148 -23.80 4.31 -24.21
N LYS A 149 -24.01 3.62 -23.09
CA LYS A 149 -25.31 3.26 -22.54
C LYS A 149 -25.96 4.45 -21.83
N TYR A 150 -25.15 5.31 -21.22
CA TYR A 150 -25.59 6.47 -20.44
C TYR A 150 -25.21 7.77 -21.14
N GLU A 151 -26.06 8.79 -21.02
CA GLU A 151 -25.76 10.14 -21.48
C GLU A 151 -24.64 10.75 -20.62
N VAL A 152 -23.70 11.43 -21.27
CA VAL A 152 -22.63 12.17 -20.58
C VAL A 152 -23.13 13.58 -20.25
N VAL A 153 -23.35 13.83 -18.96
CA VAL A 153 -23.70 15.16 -18.43
C VAL A 153 -22.46 15.80 -17.81
N LEU A 154 -22.14 17.03 -18.18
CA LEU A 154 -20.88 17.69 -17.79
C LEU A 154 -20.67 17.77 -16.27
N ASP A 155 -21.70 18.17 -15.52
CA ASP A 155 -21.59 18.30 -14.07
C ASP A 155 -21.45 16.95 -13.36
N GLU A 156 -22.04 15.90 -13.91
CA GLU A 156 -21.87 14.54 -13.40
C GLU A 156 -20.47 14.02 -13.71
N LEU A 157 -19.98 14.21 -14.94
CA LEU A 157 -18.62 13.87 -15.35
C LEU A 157 -17.59 14.52 -14.45
N ARG A 158 -17.75 15.80 -14.11
CA ARG A 158 -16.85 16.52 -13.18
C ARG A 158 -16.76 15.81 -11.82
N LYS A 159 -17.89 15.39 -11.26
CA LYS A 159 -17.94 14.65 -9.99
C LYS A 159 -17.29 13.28 -10.12
N ILE A 160 -17.59 12.55 -11.19
CA ILE A 160 -16.99 11.23 -11.43
C ILE A 160 -15.46 11.33 -11.52
N VAL A 161 -14.92 12.33 -12.22
CA VAL A 161 -13.46 12.56 -12.31
C VAL A 161 -12.85 12.79 -10.94
N ASN A 162 -13.44 13.69 -10.14
CA ASN A 162 -12.99 13.98 -8.78
C ASN A 162 -13.03 12.73 -7.88
N GLY A 163 -14.11 11.94 -7.97
CA GLY A 163 -14.28 10.71 -7.23
C GLY A 163 -13.28 9.62 -7.62
N ILE A 164 -13.13 9.32 -8.91
CA ILE A 164 -12.23 8.23 -9.37
C ILE A 164 -10.77 8.55 -9.09
N HIS A 165 -10.34 9.81 -9.22
CA HIS A 165 -8.96 10.19 -8.97
C HIS A 165 -8.54 9.95 -7.50
N THR A 166 -9.47 10.02 -6.55
CA THR A 166 -9.18 9.84 -5.12
C THR A 166 -9.52 8.45 -4.58
N ASN A 167 -10.22 7.62 -5.36
CA ASN A 167 -10.76 6.32 -4.91
C ASN A 167 -10.39 5.14 -5.84
N SER A 168 -9.56 5.37 -6.86
CA SER A 168 -9.02 4.28 -7.67
C SER A 168 -7.82 3.63 -6.99
N PHE A 169 -7.72 2.32 -7.11
CA PHE A 169 -6.64 1.51 -6.55
C PHE A 169 -5.93 0.77 -7.67
N SER A 170 -4.60 0.74 -7.63
CA SER A 170 -3.84 -0.21 -8.45
C SER A 170 -4.11 -1.63 -7.98
N LEU A 171 -4.19 -2.56 -8.92
CA LEU A 171 -4.40 -3.98 -8.61
C LEU A 171 -3.05 -4.68 -8.40
N ASP A 172 -2.96 -5.47 -7.34
CA ASP A 172 -1.74 -6.22 -7.01
C ASP A 172 -1.41 -7.28 -8.08
N PHE A 173 -2.42 -7.96 -8.63
CA PHE A 173 -2.26 -9.12 -9.51
C PHE A 173 -2.44 -8.79 -10.99
N GLN A 174 -3.05 -7.66 -11.31
CA GLN A 174 -3.34 -7.25 -12.67
C GLN A 174 -2.69 -5.89 -12.95
N GLU A 175 -2.20 -5.72 -14.17
CA GLU A 175 -1.78 -4.39 -14.63
C GLU A 175 -3.02 -3.57 -14.94
N GLY A 176 -3.44 -2.75 -13.97
CA GLY A 176 -4.69 -2.01 -14.08
C GLY A 176 -5.14 -1.37 -12.78
N PHE A 177 -6.32 -0.76 -12.85
CA PHE A 177 -6.93 0.01 -11.78
C PHE A 177 -8.37 -0.44 -11.54
N GLY A 178 -8.79 -0.40 -10.29
CA GLY A 178 -10.17 -0.68 -9.87
C GLY A 178 -10.72 0.40 -8.96
N VAL A 179 -12.02 0.68 -9.07
CA VAL A 179 -12.78 1.49 -8.11
C VAL A 179 -13.76 0.57 -7.42
N PHE A 180 -13.81 0.64 -6.10
CA PHE A 180 -14.59 -0.26 -5.23
C PHE A 180 -15.50 0.60 -4.37
N MET A 181 -16.78 0.73 -4.72
CA MET A 181 -17.68 1.72 -4.10
C MET A 181 -17.76 1.55 -2.58
N GLY A 182 -17.89 0.32 -2.08
CA GLY A 182 -17.97 0.03 -0.64
C GLY A 182 -16.65 0.23 0.09
N CYS A 183 -15.55 -0.26 -0.48
CA CYS A 183 -14.19 -0.07 0.07
C CYS A 183 -13.76 1.40 0.08
N SER A 184 -14.24 2.21 -0.86
CA SER A 184 -13.97 3.66 -0.94
C SER A 184 -14.59 4.47 0.21
N LEU A 185 -15.43 3.87 1.05
CA LEU A 185 -15.94 4.48 2.28
C LEU A 185 -14.97 4.38 3.45
N VAL A 186 -13.88 3.63 3.33
CA VAL A 186 -12.93 3.43 4.43
C VAL A 186 -11.93 4.57 4.49
N ASN A 187 -12.03 5.36 5.55
CA ASN A 187 -11.19 6.53 5.76
C ASN A 187 -9.72 6.21 6.03
N HIS A 188 -8.92 7.27 5.92
CA HIS A 188 -7.51 7.25 6.22
C HIS A 188 -7.18 7.28 7.72
N SER A 189 -6.14 6.53 8.11
CA SER A 189 -5.35 6.80 9.32
C SER A 189 -3.88 6.48 9.05
N CYS A 190 -2.93 7.29 9.55
CA CYS A 190 -1.50 6.97 9.47
C CYS A 190 -1.10 5.82 10.42
N SER A 191 -1.98 5.45 11.35
CA SER A 191 -1.90 4.24 12.18
C SER A 191 -3.18 3.45 11.96
N GLU A 192 -3.28 2.85 10.79
CA GLU A 192 -4.46 2.12 10.34
C GLU A 192 -4.73 0.86 11.17
N ASN A 193 -5.95 0.33 11.07
CA ASN A 193 -6.34 -0.92 11.72
C ASN A 193 -6.70 -2.04 10.72
N MET A 194 -6.80 -1.72 9.43
CA MET A 194 -6.97 -2.69 8.36
C MET A 194 -5.84 -2.60 7.35
N GLY A 195 -5.43 -3.76 6.87
CA GLY A 195 -4.59 -3.91 5.69
C GLY A 195 -5.46 -4.32 4.51
N TRP A 196 -4.91 -4.14 3.30
CA TRP A 196 -5.61 -4.51 2.09
C TRP A 196 -4.69 -5.14 1.05
N HIS A 197 -5.30 -5.95 0.19
CA HIS A 197 -4.70 -6.52 -0.99
C HIS A 197 -5.79 -6.84 -2.01
N THR A 198 -5.39 -7.06 -3.26
CA THR A 198 -6.32 -7.50 -4.30
C THR A 198 -5.90 -8.84 -4.89
N VAL A 199 -6.89 -9.67 -5.21
CA VAL A 199 -6.70 -10.89 -6.00
C VAL A 199 -7.67 -10.82 -7.18
N GLY A 200 -7.13 -10.83 -8.40
CA GLY A 200 -7.92 -10.51 -9.60
C GLY A 200 -8.53 -9.10 -9.50
N ASP A 201 -9.84 -9.00 -9.65
CA ASP A 201 -10.59 -7.74 -9.48
C ASP A 201 -11.27 -7.62 -8.09
N THR A 202 -10.87 -8.43 -7.11
CA THR A 202 -11.48 -8.41 -5.77
C THR A 202 -10.52 -7.80 -4.75
N MET A 203 -10.97 -6.79 -4.03
CA MET A 203 -10.29 -6.20 -2.89
C MET A 203 -10.65 -6.93 -1.60
N TYR A 204 -9.66 -7.16 -0.75
CA TYR A 204 -9.82 -7.82 0.55
C TYR A 204 -9.28 -6.90 1.64
N TYR A 205 -10.12 -6.60 2.63
CA TYR A 205 -9.72 -5.88 3.85
C TYR A 205 -9.62 -6.84 5.03
N THR A 206 -8.48 -6.82 5.72
CA THR A 206 -8.15 -7.72 6.83
C THR A 206 -7.68 -6.91 8.03
N ALA A 207 -8.14 -7.27 9.23
CA ALA A 207 -7.74 -6.57 10.44
C ALA A 207 -6.26 -6.81 10.76
N LEU A 208 -5.49 -5.74 11.00
CA LEU A 208 -4.07 -5.84 11.40
C LEU A 208 -3.89 -6.06 12.89
N LYS A 209 -4.93 -5.75 13.68
CA LYS A 209 -4.99 -5.86 15.13
C LYS A 209 -6.41 -6.23 15.55
N ASP A 210 -6.60 -6.59 16.81
CA ASP A 210 -7.94 -6.72 17.37
C ASP A 210 -8.66 -5.35 17.30
N ILE A 211 -9.92 -5.35 16.87
CA ILE A 211 -10.75 -4.15 16.70
C ILE A 211 -12.02 -4.29 17.53
N GLU A 212 -12.28 -3.29 18.36
CA GLU A 212 -13.46 -3.23 19.23
C GLU A 212 -14.66 -2.59 18.52
N VAL A 213 -15.87 -2.91 19.00
CA VAL A 213 -17.11 -2.28 18.53
C VAL A 213 -17.04 -0.76 18.73
N GLY A 214 -17.51 0.00 17.73
CA GLY A 214 -17.49 1.46 17.75
C GLY A 214 -16.18 2.06 17.23
N THR A 215 -15.17 1.25 16.92
CA THR A 215 -13.92 1.74 16.31
C THR A 215 -14.15 2.05 14.83
N GLU A 216 -13.72 3.23 14.36
CA GLU A 216 -13.64 3.54 12.93
C GLU A 216 -12.64 2.59 12.25
N LEU A 217 -13.07 1.93 11.18
CA LEU A 217 -12.17 1.10 10.39
C LEU A 217 -11.45 1.98 9.37
N THR A 218 -10.13 1.83 9.31
CA THR A 218 -9.25 2.72 8.54
C THR A 218 -8.16 1.95 7.80
N ILE A 219 -7.74 2.50 6.66
CA ILE A 219 -6.55 2.09 5.91
C ILE A 219 -5.57 3.27 5.82
N SER A 220 -4.33 3.01 5.41
CA SER A 220 -3.44 4.10 4.98
C SER A 220 -3.62 4.37 3.48
N TYR A 221 -3.75 5.64 3.10
CA TYR A 221 -3.93 6.07 1.71
C TYR A 221 -2.60 6.24 0.96
N SER A 222 -1.49 6.28 1.68
CA SER A 222 -0.17 6.45 1.08
C SER A 222 0.89 5.73 1.89
N PHE A 223 2.06 5.49 1.28
CA PHE A 223 3.18 4.88 1.97
C PHE A 223 3.65 5.73 3.16
N PRO A 224 4.25 5.15 4.22
CA PRO A 224 4.71 5.91 5.35
C PRO A 224 5.63 7.09 5.00
N ASN A 225 5.37 8.19 5.68
CA ASN A 225 6.12 9.42 5.54
C ASN A 225 6.26 10.12 6.90
N VAL A 226 7.14 11.11 6.97
CA VAL A 226 7.32 11.93 8.18
C VAL A 226 6.15 12.90 8.36
N ASN A 227 5.83 13.28 9.60
CA ASN A 227 4.58 13.95 9.99
C ASN A 227 4.24 15.18 9.12
N SER A 228 5.17 16.13 9.00
CA SER A 228 4.97 17.35 8.21
C SER A 228 4.69 17.09 6.73
N LYS A 229 5.21 15.98 6.18
CA LYS A 229 4.92 15.55 4.82
C LYS A 229 3.59 14.81 4.73
N ARG A 230 3.21 14.04 5.76
CA ARG A 230 1.92 13.33 5.81
C ARG A 230 0.75 14.32 5.76
N ILE A 231 0.71 15.29 6.68
CA ILE A 231 -0.41 16.25 6.77
C ILE A 231 -0.53 17.04 5.48
N ARG A 232 0.60 17.61 4.99
CA ARG A 232 0.61 18.34 3.72
C ARG A 232 0.17 17.48 2.54
N TYR A 233 0.61 16.22 2.47
CA TYR A 233 0.20 15.32 1.39
C TYR A 233 -1.31 15.10 1.39
N TYR A 234 -1.92 14.80 2.54
CA TYR A 234 -3.39 14.61 2.58
C TYR A 234 -4.16 15.90 2.33
N HIS A 235 -3.63 17.05 2.77
CA HIS A 235 -4.20 18.34 2.43
C HIS A 235 -4.17 18.59 0.91
N ASP A 236 -2.99 18.44 0.29
CA ASP A 236 -2.78 18.77 -1.12
C ASP A 236 -3.48 17.76 -2.07
N TYR A 237 -3.51 16.46 -1.73
CA TYR A 237 -4.04 15.41 -2.61
C TYR A 237 -5.42 14.87 -2.23
N TYR A 238 -5.89 15.09 -1.00
CA TYR A 238 -7.20 14.62 -0.54
C TYR A 238 -8.09 15.73 0.04
N GLY A 239 -7.53 16.91 0.34
CA GLY A 239 -8.23 18.07 0.89
C GLY A 239 -8.62 17.96 2.35
N PHE A 240 -7.90 17.16 3.14
CA PHE A 240 -8.12 17.08 4.59
C PHE A 240 -6.79 17.09 5.36
N ASP A 241 -6.81 17.65 6.56
CA ASP A 241 -5.73 17.51 7.53
C ASP A 241 -5.96 16.25 8.36
N CYS A 242 -5.01 15.32 8.33
CA CYS A 242 -5.15 14.05 9.04
C CYS A 242 -5.21 14.24 10.57
N ASP A 243 -6.27 13.72 11.18
CA ASP A 243 -6.57 13.84 12.61
C ASP A 243 -6.24 12.57 13.42
N CYS A 244 -5.56 11.60 12.81
CA CYS A 244 -5.22 10.35 13.50
C CYS A 244 -4.29 10.62 14.71
N VAL A 245 -4.18 9.63 15.61
CA VAL A 245 -3.37 9.76 16.85
C VAL A 245 -1.92 10.17 16.59
N LEU A 246 -1.31 9.74 15.48
CA LEU A 246 0.07 10.13 15.16
C LEU A 246 0.17 11.61 14.78
N CYS A 247 -0.79 12.12 14.00
CA CYS A 247 -0.78 13.50 13.54
C CYS A 247 -1.20 14.47 14.66
N THR A 248 -2.30 14.17 15.38
CA THR A 248 -2.83 15.04 16.44
C THR A 248 -1.93 15.13 17.65
N LYS A 249 -1.32 14.02 18.07
CA LYS A 249 -0.34 14.04 19.17
C LYS A 249 1.06 14.43 18.72
N GLY A 250 1.28 14.77 17.44
CA GLY A 250 2.62 15.12 16.98
C GLY A 250 3.65 13.99 17.14
N ILE A 251 3.20 12.73 17.09
CA ILE A 251 4.07 11.55 17.16
C ILE A 251 4.70 11.35 15.79
N ASP A 252 6.03 11.25 15.75
CA ASP A 252 6.76 10.97 14.52
C ASP A 252 7.88 9.95 14.72
N ASN A 253 7.48 8.73 15.06
CA ASN A 253 8.36 7.55 15.18
C ASN A 253 9.00 7.10 13.84
N TRP A 254 8.89 7.90 12.78
CA TRP A 254 9.62 7.77 11.52
C TRP A 254 10.90 8.61 11.50
N ARG A 255 11.02 9.60 12.40
CA ARG A 255 12.16 10.50 12.57
C ARG A 255 12.96 10.12 13.81
N VAL A 256 13.67 9.00 13.73
CA VAL A 256 14.31 8.36 14.89
C VAL A 256 15.81 8.68 14.96
N PHE A 257 16.28 9.06 16.15
CA PHE A 257 17.69 9.35 16.47
C PHE A 257 18.13 8.56 17.69
N ASP A 258 19.42 8.26 17.79
CA ASP A 258 19.98 7.52 18.93
C ASP A 258 20.31 8.47 20.09
N CYS A 259 19.88 8.10 21.30
CA CYS A 259 20.14 8.86 22.51
C CYS A 259 21.58 8.65 22.98
N ILE A 260 22.39 9.71 22.95
CA ILE A 260 23.80 9.65 23.37
C ILE A 260 24.00 9.38 24.87
N TYR A 261 22.93 9.48 25.67
CA TYR A 261 23.00 9.33 27.12
C TYR A 261 22.68 7.90 27.60
N CYS A 262 21.79 7.20 26.90
CA CYS A 262 21.33 5.88 27.33
C CYS A 262 21.24 4.83 26.21
N GLY A 263 21.52 5.19 24.95
CA GLY A 263 21.37 4.31 23.79
C GLY A 263 19.91 4.06 23.36
N GLY A 264 18.93 4.69 24.03
CA GLY A 264 17.52 4.61 23.65
C GLY A 264 17.18 5.40 22.39
N LEU A 265 15.94 5.29 21.93
CA LEU A 265 15.46 5.98 20.73
C LEU A 265 14.84 7.33 21.06
N ILE A 266 15.17 8.36 20.28
CA ILE A 266 14.61 9.70 20.34
C ILE A 266 13.74 9.92 19.10
N TYR A 267 12.50 10.32 19.29
CA TYR A 267 11.61 10.77 18.22
C TYR A 267 10.54 11.71 18.79
N PRO A 268 9.89 12.54 17.95
CA PRO A 268 8.82 13.41 18.39
C PRO A 268 7.65 12.63 19.00
N ASP A 269 7.23 13.04 20.19
CA ASP A 269 6.02 12.62 20.89
C ASP A 269 5.45 13.83 21.62
N GLU A 270 4.15 14.09 21.48
CA GLU A 270 3.52 15.34 21.94
C GLU A 270 4.21 16.60 21.40
N ASN A 271 4.73 16.53 20.16
CA ASN A 271 5.57 17.56 19.50
C ASN A 271 6.90 17.86 20.19
N GLU A 272 7.32 17.05 21.17
CA GLU A 272 8.61 17.17 21.85
C GLU A 272 9.55 16.04 21.43
N TRP A 273 10.81 16.36 21.20
CA TRP A 273 11.84 15.35 20.97
C TRP A 273 12.23 14.72 22.30
N ILE A 274 11.75 13.50 22.56
CA ILE A 274 12.01 12.81 23.82
C ILE A 274 12.68 11.46 23.59
N CYS A 275 13.58 11.07 24.49
CA CYS A 275 14.07 9.69 24.52
C CYS A 275 13.01 8.77 25.13
N HIS A 276 12.61 7.74 24.41
CA HIS A 276 11.57 6.82 24.85
C HIS A 276 12.04 5.83 25.92
N THR A 277 13.34 5.75 26.19
CA THR A 277 13.96 4.97 27.27
C THR A 277 14.18 5.79 28.53
N CYS A 278 15.00 6.84 28.49
CA CYS A 278 15.35 7.63 29.68
C CYS A 278 14.46 8.87 29.91
N LYS A 279 13.50 9.14 29.02
CA LYS A 279 12.55 10.27 29.07
C LYS A 279 13.18 11.67 29.04
N ARG A 280 14.49 11.78 28.75
CA ARG A 280 15.17 13.06 28.54
C ARG A 280 14.59 13.76 27.31
N LYS A 281 14.26 15.04 27.46
CA LYS A 281 13.94 15.94 26.35
C LYS A 281 15.21 16.43 25.66
N SER A 282 15.22 16.48 24.33
CA SER A 282 16.33 17.04 23.57
C SER A 282 16.36 18.56 23.67
N THR A 283 17.56 19.14 23.68
CA THR A 283 17.75 20.60 23.65
C THR A 283 17.49 21.15 22.26
N GLN A 284 17.29 22.47 22.14
CA GLN A 284 17.09 23.10 20.83
C GLN A 284 18.29 22.91 19.88
N GLU A 285 19.50 22.87 20.44
CA GLU A 285 20.73 22.60 19.69
C GLU A 285 20.75 21.16 19.14
N GLU A 286 20.37 20.17 19.96
CA GLU A 286 20.26 18.78 19.52
C GLU A 286 19.21 18.62 18.41
N ILE A 287 18.05 19.27 18.57
CA ILE A 287 16.98 19.28 17.57
C ILE A 287 17.47 19.89 16.26
N PHE A 288 18.19 21.01 16.32
CA PHE A 288 18.79 21.64 15.14
C PHE A 288 19.72 20.67 14.40
N PHE A 289 20.55 19.91 15.13
CA PHE A 289 21.42 18.90 14.52
C PHE A 289 20.63 17.77 13.87
N TYR A 290 19.56 17.29 14.49
CA TYR A 290 18.67 16.26 13.91
C TYR A 290 18.11 16.72 12.56
N GLU A 291 17.55 17.92 12.51
CA GLU A 291 16.96 18.48 11.29
C GLU A 291 18.00 18.79 10.21
N ALA A 292 19.19 19.27 10.60
CA ALA A 292 20.29 19.48 9.67
C ALA A 292 20.77 18.16 9.04
N GLU A 293 20.80 17.09 9.84
CA GLU A 293 21.17 15.75 9.40
C GLU A 293 20.17 15.19 8.38
N GLU A 294 18.85 15.34 8.63
CA GLU A 294 17.79 14.98 7.67
C GLU A 294 17.92 15.75 6.35
N LYS A 295 18.10 17.08 6.42
CA LYS A 295 18.26 17.94 5.23
C LYS A 295 19.47 17.51 4.40
N ALA A 296 20.59 17.17 5.04
CA ALA A 296 21.80 16.73 4.35
C ALA A 296 21.56 15.43 3.56
N ILE A 297 20.90 14.44 4.16
CA ILE A 297 20.58 13.17 3.46
C ILE A 297 19.69 13.41 2.24
N MET A 298 18.67 14.26 2.38
CA MET A 298 17.76 14.57 1.28
C MET A 298 18.47 15.23 0.09
N GLN A 299 19.51 16.02 0.35
CA GLN A 299 20.31 16.68 -0.69
C GLN A 299 21.34 15.77 -1.36
N PHE A 300 21.74 14.68 -0.72
CA PHE A 300 22.65 13.73 -1.35
C PHE A 300 22.00 13.04 -2.55
N LYS A 301 22.80 12.86 -3.60
CA LYS A 301 22.50 11.90 -4.67
C LYS A 301 22.22 10.54 -4.06
N HIS A 302 21.31 9.80 -4.66
CA HIS A 302 20.83 8.50 -4.17
C HIS A 302 21.97 7.54 -3.78
N GLU A 303 22.96 7.38 -4.66
CA GLU A 303 24.16 6.56 -4.44
C GLU A 303 25.07 7.06 -3.31
N SER A 304 24.96 8.31 -2.88
CA SER A 304 25.76 8.85 -1.77
C SER A 304 25.07 8.68 -0.42
N ARG A 305 23.75 8.41 -0.40
CA ARG A 305 22.98 8.29 0.85
C ARG A 305 23.34 7.05 1.65
N TYR A 306 23.73 5.94 1.01
CA TYR A 306 24.15 4.75 1.77
C TYR A 306 25.50 4.96 2.46
N ARG A 307 26.46 5.68 1.85
CA ARG A 307 27.76 5.96 2.48
C ARG A 307 27.61 6.75 3.77
N TRP A 308 26.55 7.55 3.82
CA TRP A 308 26.19 8.32 4.98
C TRP A 308 25.81 7.45 6.18
N PHE A 309 25.18 6.29 5.96
CA PHE A 309 24.86 5.31 7.00
C PHE A 309 26.08 4.91 7.83
N PHE A 310 27.21 4.68 7.15
CA PHE A 310 28.45 4.21 7.75
C PHE A 310 29.29 5.34 8.39
N ARG A 311 28.76 6.56 8.53
CA ARG A 311 29.47 7.65 9.19
C ARG A 311 29.51 7.42 10.71
N PRO A 312 30.70 7.37 11.34
CA PRO A 312 30.81 7.10 12.77
C PRO A 312 30.14 8.14 13.69
N LEU A 313 30.01 9.38 13.22
CA LEU A 313 29.48 10.50 14.01
C LEU A 313 27.98 10.75 13.80
N ARG A 314 27.30 9.88 13.04
CA ARG A 314 25.86 9.96 12.76
C ARG A 314 25.05 9.92 14.06
N LYS A 315 23.99 10.72 14.15
CA LYS A 315 23.02 10.69 15.27
C LYS A 315 21.69 10.06 14.87
N MET A 316 21.31 10.18 13.61
CA MET A 316 20.16 9.48 13.04
C MET A 316 20.26 7.99 13.37
N SER A 317 19.17 7.41 13.83
CA SER A 317 19.09 5.99 14.13
C SER A 317 19.00 5.19 12.84
N PRO A 318 19.43 3.91 12.78
CA PRO A 318 19.08 3.02 11.67
C PRO A 318 17.58 3.04 11.35
N TYR A 319 16.70 3.14 12.37
CA TYR A 319 15.24 3.12 12.25
C TYR A 319 14.60 4.34 11.55
N HIS A 320 15.39 5.34 11.18
CA HIS A 320 14.87 6.53 10.54
C HIS A 320 14.39 6.27 9.09
N MET A 321 13.20 6.76 8.75
CA MET A 321 12.55 6.49 7.45
C MET A 321 13.35 6.96 6.22
N TYR A 322 13.98 8.13 6.24
CA TYR A 322 14.82 8.56 5.11
C TYR A 322 16.00 7.63 4.84
N LEU A 323 16.59 7.11 5.91
CA LEU A 323 17.66 6.16 5.79
C LEU A 323 17.15 4.81 5.30
N PHE A 324 16.02 4.33 5.84
CA PHE A 324 15.36 3.12 5.35
C PHE A 324 15.11 3.19 3.84
N LYS A 325 14.49 4.27 3.33
CA LYS A 325 14.25 4.47 1.88
C LYS A 325 15.56 4.49 1.09
N ALA A 326 16.60 5.15 1.60
CA ALA A 326 17.90 5.21 0.94
C ALA A 326 18.59 3.83 0.85
N LEU A 327 18.63 3.09 1.96
CA LEU A 327 19.26 1.78 2.02
C LEU A 327 18.45 0.73 1.24
N ARG A 328 17.12 0.77 1.33
CA ARG A 328 16.21 -0.10 0.56
C ARG A 328 16.45 0.06 -0.94
N ASN A 329 16.64 1.29 -1.41
CA ASN A 329 16.90 1.45 -2.83
C ASN A 329 18.34 1.05 -3.20
N TYR A 330 19.34 1.28 -2.34
CA TYR A 330 20.72 0.90 -2.61
C TYR A 330 20.94 -0.62 -2.63
N PHE A 331 20.39 -1.38 -1.67
CA PHE A 331 20.64 -2.84 -1.58
C PHE A 331 20.11 -3.63 -2.79
N MET A 332 19.14 -3.06 -3.51
CA MET A 332 18.57 -3.64 -4.74
C MET A 332 19.46 -3.40 -5.98
N THR A 333 20.48 -2.55 -5.87
CA THR A 333 21.38 -2.23 -6.98
C THR A 333 22.56 -3.19 -7.06
N GLN A 334 23.09 -3.38 -8.27
CA GLN A 334 24.35 -4.12 -8.46
C GLN A 334 25.57 -3.39 -7.86
N ALA A 335 25.45 -2.10 -7.56
CA ALA A 335 26.50 -1.32 -6.91
C ALA A 335 26.57 -1.56 -5.38
N CYS A 336 25.65 -2.35 -4.82
CA CYS A 336 25.66 -2.73 -3.42
C CYS A 336 26.78 -3.74 -3.13
N SER A 337 27.81 -3.31 -2.39
CA SER A 337 28.97 -4.17 -2.10
C SER A 337 28.67 -5.28 -1.11
N ASN A 338 27.80 -5.03 -0.11
CA ASN A 338 27.43 -6.02 0.91
C ASN A 338 25.92 -5.97 1.20
N PRO A 339 25.08 -6.53 0.30
CA PRO A 339 23.63 -6.52 0.47
C PRO A 339 23.17 -7.37 1.66
N ILE A 340 23.91 -8.43 2.01
CA ILE A 340 23.60 -9.30 3.16
C ILE A 340 23.63 -8.50 4.46
N GLN A 341 24.73 -7.78 4.71
CA GLN A 341 24.86 -6.98 5.92
C GLN A 341 23.77 -5.90 6.01
N ILE A 342 23.51 -5.19 4.91
CA ILE A 342 22.49 -4.13 4.88
C ILE A 342 21.10 -4.71 5.16
N ALA A 343 20.77 -5.88 4.59
CA ALA A 343 19.49 -6.52 4.83
C ALA A 343 19.35 -6.99 6.29
N GLU A 344 20.34 -7.74 6.80
CA GLU A 344 20.23 -8.41 8.11
C GLU A 344 20.41 -7.48 9.30
N GLU A 345 21.34 -6.53 9.22
CA GLU A 345 21.64 -5.63 10.35
C GLU A 345 20.77 -4.37 10.33
N VAL A 346 20.10 -4.08 9.21
CA VAL A 346 19.43 -2.79 9.00
C VAL A 346 18.01 -2.96 8.49
N LEU A 347 17.81 -3.36 7.24
CA LEU A 347 16.48 -3.30 6.63
C LEU A 347 15.45 -4.22 7.28
N LEU A 348 15.83 -5.45 7.64
CA LEU A 348 14.92 -6.39 8.30
C LEU A 348 14.53 -5.92 9.71
N PRO A 349 15.46 -5.54 10.61
CA PRO A 349 15.11 -4.94 11.90
C PRO A 349 14.19 -3.71 11.78
N ILE A 350 14.46 -2.84 10.80
CA ILE A 350 13.65 -1.63 10.59
C ILE A 350 12.25 -1.97 10.08
N ALA A 351 12.15 -2.90 9.13
CA ALA A 351 10.86 -3.33 8.60
C ALA A 351 10.04 -4.06 9.66
N GLU A 352 10.68 -4.84 10.55
CA GLU A 352 10.04 -5.46 11.71
C GLU A 352 9.57 -4.42 12.74
N PHE A 353 10.36 -3.38 12.99
CA PHE A 353 9.95 -2.27 13.87
C PHE A 353 8.73 -1.52 13.31
N HIS A 354 8.75 -1.17 12.02
CA HIS A 354 7.66 -0.41 11.40
C HIS A 354 6.39 -1.23 11.18
N ARG A 355 6.51 -2.56 11.06
CA ARG A 355 5.39 -3.52 11.00
C ARG A 355 4.31 -3.23 12.04
N ASP A 356 4.72 -2.88 13.26
CA ASP A 356 3.83 -2.72 14.41
C ASP A 356 3.25 -1.29 14.51
N ILE A 357 3.73 -0.36 13.67
CA ILE A 357 3.36 1.06 13.68
C ILE A 357 2.38 1.38 12.55
N SER A 358 2.71 0.97 11.33
CA SER A 358 1.85 1.10 10.14
C SER A 358 2.38 0.26 8.98
N HIS A 359 1.54 0.07 7.96
CA HIS A 359 1.83 -0.67 6.75
C HIS A 359 2.29 -2.10 7.03
N GLY A 360 1.35 -2.91 7.52
CA GLY A 360 1.58 -4.32 7.83
C GLY A 360 2.16 -5.15 6.67
N ARG A 361 2.25 -4.65 5.43
CA ARG A 361 2.86 -5.33 4.27
C ARG A 361 4.38 -5.14 4.16
N LEU A 362 4.94 -4.11 4.80
CA LEU A 362 6.34 -3.71 4.58
C LEU A 362 7.34 -4.82 4.93
N TYR A 363 7.11 -5.50 6.06
CA TYR A 363 7.99 -6.56 6.53
C TYR A 363 8.09 -7.75 5.55
N ALA A 364 6.96 -8.24 5.04
CA ALA A 364 6.95 -9.29 4.02
C ALA A 364 7.67 -8.83 2.74
N ALA A 365 7.40 -7.59 2.29
CA ALA A 365 8.00 -7.06 1.08
C ALA A 365 9.54 -6.98 1.17
N ILE A 366 10.10 -6.57 2.31
CA ILE A 366 11.56 -6.54 2.51
C ILE A 366 12.16 -7.95 2.55
N LEU A 367 11.49 -8.92 3.15
CA LEU A 367 11.93 -10.33 3.13
C LEU A 367 11.96 -10.90 1.70
N GLU A 368 10.92 -10.61 0.90
CA GLU A 368 10.82 -11.02 -0.51
C GLU A 368 11.92 -10.35 -1.34
N GLN A 369 12.11 -9.04 -1.19
CA GLN A 369 13.19 -8.31 -1.87
C GLN A 369 14.58 -8.84 -1.48
N TYR A 370 14.80 -9.16 -0.20
CA TYR A 370 16.07 -9.74 0.24
C TYR A 370 16.31 -11.12 -0.36
N SER A 371 15.28 -11.96 -0.46
CA SER A 371 15.36 -13.24 -1.17
C SER A 371 15.84 -13.04 -2.62
N LEU A 372 15.21 -12.12 -3.37
CA LEU A 372 15.62 -11.82 -4.75
C LEU A 372 17.06 -11.33 -4.84
N VAL A 373 17.48 -10.46 -3.93
CA VAL A 373 18.86 -9.94 -3.88
C VAL A 373 19.86 -11.06 -3.58
N LEU A 374 19.57 -11.98 -2.66
CA LEU A 374 20.43 -13.14 -2.38
C LEU A 374 20.62 -14.02 -3.60
N LEU A 375 19.52 -14.35 -4.30
CA LEU A 375 19.54 -15.19 -5.50
C LEU A 375 20.35 -14.54 -6.64
N LYS A 376 20.31 -13.21 -6.75
CA LYS A 376 21.15 -12.46 -7.70
C LYS A 376 22.60 -12.37 -7.26
N TYR A 377 22.83 -12.12 -5.97
CA TYR A 377 24.15 -11.96 -5.39
C TYR A 377 24.99 -13.24 -5.56
N CYS A 378 24.39 -14.42 -5.38
CA CYS A 378 25.11 -15.68 -5.60
C CYS A 378 25.47 -15.98 -7.05
N GLN A 379 24.85 -15.31 -8.05
CA GLN A 379 25.31 -15.41 -9.44
C GLN A 379 26.68 -14.75 -9.62
N THR A 380 27.02 -13.76 -8.77
CA THR A 380 28.31 -13.06 -8.80
C THR A 380 29.30 -13.68 -7.80
N VAL A 381 28.82 -14.07 -6.62
CA VAL A 381 29.64 -14.66 -5.53
C VAL A 381 29.27 -16.13 -5.35
N THR A 382 29.75 -16.96 -6.27
CA THR A 382 29.34 -18.37 -6.40
C THR A 382 29.69 -19.24 -5.18
N ILE A 383 30.73 -18.89 -4.41
CA ILE A 383 31.09 -19.61 -3.18
C ILE A 383 29.99 -19.57 -2.12
N LEU A 384 29.07 -18.60 -2.20
CA LEU A 384 27.94 -18.45 -1.28
C LEU A 384 26.62 -19.00 -1.84
N GLU A 385 26.63 -19.67 -2.99
CA GLU A 385 25.39 -20.05 -3.70
C GLU A 385 24.42 -20.88 -2.86
N GLU A 386 24.91 -21.96 -2.25
CA GLU A 386 24.08 -22.85 -1.43
C GLU A 386 23.48 -22.09 -0.23
N TRP A 387 24.30 -21.27 0.43
CA TRP A 387 23.87 -20.46 1.56
C TRP A 387 22.83 -19.42 1.16
N CYS A 388 23.07 -18.68 0.06
CA CYS A 388 22.15 -17.66 -0.45
C CYS A 388 20.81 -18.27 -0.84
N LYS A 389 20.79 -19.40 -1.56
CA LYS A 389 19.55 -20.09 -1.95
C LYS A 389 18.77 -20.57 -0.73
N LYS A 390 19.45 -21.17 0.26
CA LYS A 390 18.82 -21.60 1.51
C LYS A 390 18.23 -20.41 2.27
N LYS A 391 19.01 -19.34 2.43
CA LYS A 391 18.58 -18.12 3.14
C LYS A 391 17.44 -17.41 2.43
N ALA A 392 17.45 -17.36 1.10
CA ALA A 392 16.38 -16.83 0.27
C ALA A 392 15.06 -17.58 0.55
N LEU A 393 15.10 -18.92 0.55
CA LEU A 393 13.92 -19.74 0.85
C LEU A 393 13.40 -19.51 2.27
N GLU A 394 14.30 -19.40 3.26
CA GLU A 394 13.93 -19.06 4.64
C GLU A 394 13.22 -17.70 4.72
N CYS A 395 13.70 -16.69 3.97
CA CYS A 395 13.06 -15.37 3.92
C CYS A 395 11.68 -15.43 3.28
N LEU A 396 11.52 -16.16 2.16
CA LEU A 396 10.21 -16.33 1.51
C LEU A 396 9.20 -17.04 2.40
N ARG A 397 9.63 -18.08 3.13
CA ARG A 397 8.76 -18.79 4.09
C ARG A 397 8.33 -17.89 5.24
N LYS A 398 9.24 -17.06 5.77
CA LYS A 398 8.90 -16.05 6.78
C LYS A 398 7.93 -15.00 6.25
N ALA A 399 8.11 -14.54 5.02
CA ALA A 399 7.20 -13.60 4.38
C ALA A 399 5.80 -14.21 4.20
N TYR A 400 5.72 -15.44 3.71
CA TYR A 400 4.50 -16.21 3.56
C TYR A 400 3.76 -16.37 4.91
N ASP A 401 4.46 -16.87 5.94
CA ASP A 401 3.89 -17.09 7.27
C ASP A 401 3.34 -15.79 7.86
N TYR A 402 4.07 -14.68 7.66
CA TYR A 402 3.65 -13.37 8.12
C TYR A 402 2.44 -12.82 7.34
N ARG A 403 2.40 -12.97 6.01
CA ARG A 403 1.21 -12.63 5.20
C ARG A 403 -0.02 -13.43 5.63
N CYS A 404 0.16 -14.72 5.94
CA CYS A 404 -0.91 -15.56 6.48
C CYS A 404 -1.39 -15.03 7.84
N LEU A 405 -0.48 -14.60 8.72
CA LEU A 405 -0.79 -14.05 10.04
C LEU A 405 -1.69 -12.81 9.94
N ILE A 406 -1.40 -11.92 8.98
CA ILE A 406 -2.18 -10.69 8.77
C ILE A 406 -3.42 -10.89 7.87
N GLY A 407 -3.81 -12.15 7.61
CA GLY A 407 -5.08 -12.47 6.95
C GLY A 407 -5.04 -12.50 5.42
N MET A 408 -3.87 -12.48 4.78
CA MET A 408 -3.74 -12.49 3.30
C MET A 408 -3.97 -13.88 2.66
N GLY A 409 -4.63 -14.79 3.37
CA GLY A 409 -5.06 -16.10 2.86
C GLY A 409 -3.92 -17.11 2.67
N ILE A 410 -3.99 -18.22 3.40
CA ILE A 410 -3.01 -19.32 3.35
C ILE A 410 -2.88 -19.89 1.93
N SER A 411 -4.00 -20.11 1.25
CA SER A 411 -4.06 -20.55 -0.15
C SER A 411 -4.41 -19.40 -1.11
N GLY A 412 -4.39 -18.15 -0.61
CA GLY A 412 -4.80 -16.95 -1.34
C GLY A 412 -3.60 -16.13 -1.80
N TYR A 413 -3.62 -14.84 -1.47
CA TYR A 413 -2.57 -13.90 -1.84
C TYR A 413 -1.19 -14.31 -1.31
N ALA A 414 -1.11 -14.81 -0.07
CA ALA A 414 0.17 -15.24 0.50
C ALA A 414 0.81 -16.37 -0.32
N ALA A 415 0.04 -17.40 -0.67
CA ALA A 415 0.52 -18.53 -1.48
C ALA A 415 0.95 -18.09 -2.88
N ALA A 416 0.13 -17.28 -3.54
CA ALA A 416 0.42 -16.79 -4.88
C ALA A 416 1.73 -15.99 -4.95
N ILE A 417 1.94 -15.03 -4.03
CA ILE A 417 3.20 -14.27 -3.96
C ILE A 417 4.39 -15.18 -3.62
N TYR A 418 4.21 -16.15 -2.73
CA TYR A 418 5.26 -17.11 -2.40
C TYR A 418 5.68 -17.94 -3.63
N LEU A 419 4.73 -18.49 -4.37
CA LEU A 419 4.97 -19.25 -5.60
C LEU A 419 5.61 -18.42 -6.71
N GLU A 420 5.17 -17.15 -6.87
CA GLU A 420 5.82 -16.22 -7.79
C GLU A 420 7.29 -16.02 -7.45
N ASN A 421 7.61 -15.84 -6.17
CA ASN A 421 8.98 -15.65 -5.75
C ASN A 421 9.84 -16.92 -5.89
N LEU A 422 9.25 -18.12 -5.75
CA LEU A 422 9.96 -19.38 -5.98
C LEU A 422 10.45 -19.53 -7.43
N LYS A 423 9.78 -18.91 -8.42
CA LYS A 423 10.21 -18.96 -9.83
C LYS A 423 11.61 -18.37 -10.04
N TYR A 424 12.02 -17.42 -9.20
CA TYR A 424 13.35 -16.79 -9.30
C TYR A 424 14.50 -17.67 -8.83
N PHE A 425 14.24 -18.86 -8.28
CA PHE A 425 15.29 -19.85 -8.04
C PHE A 425 15.85 -20.43 -9.34
N ASP A 426 15.09 -20.34 -10.44
CA ASP A 426 15.60 -20.54 -11.78
C ASP A 426 16.40 -19.28 -12.23
N PRO A 427 17.71 -19.39 -12.49
CA PRO A 427 18.55 -18.28 -12.94
C PRO A 427 18.03 -17.56 -14.20
N GLU A 428 17.28 -18.25 -15.06
CA GLU A 428 16.72 -17.65 -16.28
C GLU A 428 15.70 -16.55 -15.96
N ASN A 429 14.97 -16.68 -14.84
CA ASN A 429 13.98 -15.71 -14.39
C ASN A 429 14.61 -14.50 -13.67
N LEU A 430 15.92 -14.51 -13.41
CA LEU A 430 16.65 -13.40 -12.77
C LEU A 430 17.24 -12.38 -13.77
N LYS A 431 17.05 -12.61 -15.08
CA LYS A 431 17.54 -11.73 -16.15
C LYS A 431 16.81 -10.38 -16.13
N GLY A 432 17.55 -9.29 -15.93
CA GLY A 432 17.02 -7.91 -15.88
C GLY A 432 17.37 -7.18 -14.56
N PRO A 433 16.99 -5.91 -14.39
CA PRO A 433 17.06 -5.23 -13.09
C PRO A 433 16.15 -5.94 -12.07
N ILE A 434 16.44 -5.81 -10.76
CA ILE A 434 15.45 -6.27 -9.77
C ILE A 434 14.27 -5.31 -9.91
N VAL A 435 13.07 -5.84 -10.18
CA VAL A 435 11.87 -5.01 -10.32
C VAL A 435 11.79 -4.13 -9.07
N HIS A 436 11.88 -2.82 -9.28
CA HIS A 436 11.54 -1.87 -8.24
C HIS A 436 10.05 -2.09 -7.99
N TYR A 437 9.70 -2.58 -6.80
CA TYR A 437 8.39 -2.22 -6.26
C TYR A 437 8.49 -0.71 -6.05
N GLU A 438 8.11 0.05 -7.09
CA GLU A 438 7.81 1.46 -6.96
C GLU A 438 6.60 1.55 -6.04
N GLU A 439 6.87 1.72 -4.76
CA GLU A 439 5.88 2.27 -3.86
C GLU A 439 6.05 3.79 -3.94
N TYR A 440 5.00 4.43 -4.46
CA TYR A 440 4.81 5.87 -4.65
C TYR A 440 5.37 6.76 -3.51
#